data_AF-A0A352B8Q1-F1
#
_entry.id   AF-A0A352B8Q1-F1
#
_cell.length_a   1.000
_cell.length_b   1.000
_cell.length_c   1.000
_cell.angle_alpha   90.00
_cell.angle_beta   90.00
_cell.angle_gamma   90.00
#
_symmetry.space_group_name_H-M   'P 1'
#
loop_
_entity.id
_entity.type
_entity.pdbx_description
1 polymer ?
#
loop_
_entity_poly.entity_id
_entity_poly.type
_entity_poly.pdbx_seq_one_letter_code
_entity_poly.pdbx_strand_id
1 'polypeptide(L)'
;YMCLNTGGIKKENLLSGEKTYDPAFGMEAIWVPESKRAEAERVGYAVVDPPTIIATHLTEIIRRHASDILSRQEVSSIINKVKETNPVVVEEVLNGPDKLTYGQIEAVLKALLDEQVSIRNMVVILETLANFSSITKDTWLLAEKVRQALGAQICLQYANENKVLPVLMMSQALAQKLNDHRTVIAGQKPFVAMDPVETRKYLDAMSASIAAVRDRNYLPIILCPDEVRQLVKASIEREMPNVVVISLSEVMAAGRDIKVERLGDIDVQ
;
A
#
# COMPACT_ATOMS: atom_id res chain seq x y z
N TYR A 1 18.37 24.28 -7.40
CA TYR A 1 17.46 23.20 -7.82
C TYR A 1 18.03 21.87 -7.38
N MET A 2 17.18 20.93 -6.99
CA MET A 2 17.59 19.55 -6.70
C MET A 2 17.48 18.74 -7.98
N CYS A 3 18.47 17.91 -8.26
CA CYS A 3 18.54 17.07 -9.44
C CYS A 3 18.54 15.60 -9.00
N LEU A 4 17.52 14.86 -9.40
CA LEU A 4 17.33 13.44 -9.10
C LEU A 4 17.83 12.58 -10.25
N ASN A 5 18.64 11.57 -9.94
CA ASN A 5 19.06 10.58 -10.93
C ASN A 5 18.06 9.42 -10.96
N THR A 6 17.23 9.35 -11.99
CA THR A 6 16.21 8.32 -12.16
C THR A 6 16.73 7.01 -12.79
N GLY A 7 18.06 6.79 -12.78
CA GLY A 7 18.69 5.55 -13.25
C GLY A 7 19.09 5.54 -14.73
N GLY A 8 18.86 6.63 -15.46
CA GLY A 8 19.19 6.76 -16.89
C GLY A 8 20.50 7.50 -17.21
N ILE A 9 21.17 8.07 -16.20
CA ILE A 9 22.31 8.98 -16.42
C ILE A 9 23.63 8.20 -16.44
N LYS A 10 24.36 8.28 -17.55
CA LYS A 10 25.70 7.68 -17.67
C LYS A 10 26.67 8.35 -16.69
N LYS A 11 27.63 7.58 -16.15
CA LYS A 11 28.64 8.08 -15.19
C LYS A 11 29.42 9.32 -15.69
N GLU A 12 29.68 9.40 -17.00
CA GLU A 12 30.36 10.53 -17.65
C GLU A 12 29.54 11.83 -17.67
N ASN A 13 28.22 11.74 -17.49
CA ASN A 13 27.28 12.85 -17.52
C ASN A 13 26.85 13.32 -16.12
N LEU A 14 27.48 12.79 -15.05
CA LEU A 14 27.18 13.20 -13.69
C LEU A 14 27.64 14.64 -13.46
N LEU A 15 26.72 15.47 -12.96
CA LEU A 15 27.02 16.85 -12.64
C LEU A 15 27.66 16.99 -11.25
N SER A 16 28.56 17.96 -11.12
CA SER A 16 29.09 18.36 -9.81
C SER A 16 28.10 19.29 -9.10
N GLY A 17 27.67 18.88 -7.92
CA GLY A 17 26.79 19.62 -7.01
C GLY A 17 26.96 19.15 -5.58
N GLU A 18 26.27 19.80 -4.65
CA GLU A 18 26.24 19.37 -3.24
C GLU A 18 25.36 18.12 -3.12
N LYS A 19 25.94 17.01 -2.68
CA LYS A 19 25.23 15.72 -2.56
C LYS A 19 24.23 15.76 -1.42
N THR A 20 23.06 15.19 -1.65
CA THR A 20 21.97 15.11 -0.68
C THR A 20 21.06 13.92 -0.99
N TYR A 21 19.96 13.80 -0.25
CA TYR A 21 18.90 12.85 -0.54
C TYR A 21 17.57 13.60 -0.66
N ASP A 22 16.73 13.12 -1.57
CA ASP A 22 15.34 13.58 -1.66
C ASP A 22 14.59 13.23 -0.37
N PRO A 23 13.92 14.20 0.29
CA PRO A 23 13.26 13.96 1.57
C PRO A 23 11.97 13.13 1.44
N ALA A 24 11.36 13.06 0.26
CA ALA A 24 10.10 12.34 0.04
C ALA A 24 10.36 10.82 -0.13
N PHE A 25 11.34 10.45 -0.95
CA PHE A 25 11.60 9.07 -1.36
C PHE A 25 12.96 8.52 -0.93
N GLY A 26 13.84 9.37 -0.39
CA GLY A 26 15.19 8.97 0.04
C GLY A 26 16.15 8.68 -1.12
N MET A 27 15.83 9.15 -2.33
CA MET A 27 16.67 8.94 -3.52
C MET A 27 17.91 9.83 -3.49
N GLU A 28 19.02 9.34 -4.04
CA GLU A 28 20.22 10.15 -4.21
C GLU A 28 19.96 11.37 -5.09
N ALA A 29 20.42 12.53 -4.63
CA ALA A 29 20.20 13.79 -5.30
C ALA A 29 21.43 14.71 -5.19
N ILE A 30 21.47 15.74 -6.03
CA ILE A 30 22.45 16.82 -5.94
C ILE A 30 21.76 18.19 -6.00
N TRP A 31 22.29 19.15 -5.26
CA TRP A 31 21.93 20.56 -5.41
C TRP A 31 22.83 21.23 -6.44
N VAL A 32 22.20 21.90 -7.41
CA VAL A 32 22.88 22.73 -8.42
C VAL A 32 22.33 24.15 -8.41
N PRO A 33 23.17 25.16 -8.72
CA PRO A 33 22.71 26.53 -8.92
C PRO A 33 21.78 26.61 -10.15
N GLU A 34 20.95 27.64 -10.20
CA GLU A 34 20.02 27.88 -11.32
C GLU A 34 20.72 27.92 -12.69
N SER A 35 21.93 28.46 -12.75
CA SER A 35 22.75 28.50 -13.97
C SER A 35 23.05 27.12 -14.57
N LYS A 36 23.00 26.05 -13.77
CA LYS A 36 23.22 24.67 -14.21
C LYS A 36 21.93 23.87 -14.43
N ARG A 37 20.76 24.48 -14.24
CA ARG A 37 19.46 23.82 -14.41
C ARG A 37 19.30 23.23 -15.82
N ALA A 38 19.48 24.05 -16.85
CA ALA A 38 19.29 23.62 -18.23
C ALA A 38 20.30 22.52 -18.64
N GLU A 39 21.51 22.58 -18.10
CA GLU A 39 22.51 21.52 -18.28
C GLU A 39 22.05 20.20 -17.63
N ALA A 40 21.53 20.26 -16.39
CA ALA A 40 21.01 19.11 -15.66
C ALA A 40 19.83 18.43 -16.36
N GLU A 41 18.86 19.21 -16.85
CA GLU A 41 17.74 18.69 -17.64
C GLU A 41 18.26 18.02 -18.93
N ARG A 42 19.21 18.64 -19.64
CA ARG A 42 19.79 18.12 -20.87
C ARG A 42 20.50 16.78 -20.69
N VAL A 43 21.19 16.57 -19.56
CA VAL A 43 21.89 15.31 -19.29
C VAL A 43 21.00 14.24 -18.63
N GLY A 44 19.71 14.55 -18.41
CA GLY A 44 18.70 13.59 -18.01
C GLY A 44 18.34 13.56 -16.53
N TYR A 45 18.74 14.56 -15.74
CA TYR A 45 18.24 14.70 -14.37
C TYR A 45 16.78 15.16 -14.37
N ALA A 46 15.99 14.61 -13.45
CA ALA A 46 14.74 15.26 -13.06
C ALA A 46 15.08 16.45 -12.15
N VAL A 47 14.82 17.66 -12.62
CA VAL A 47 15.19 18.90 -11.92
C VAL A 47 13.97 19.49 -11.24
N VAL A 48 14.08 19.70 -9.92
CA VAL A 48 12.96 20.13 -9.06
C VAL A 48 13.36 21.39 -8.31
N ASP A 49 12.46 22.37 -8.26
CA ASP A 49 12.62 23.61 -7.53
C ASP A 49 12.36 23.42 -6.01
N PRO A 50 12.96 24.25 -5.13
CA PRO A 50 12.81 24.08 -3.69
C PRO A 50 11.35 24.07 -3.17
N PRO A 51 10.44 24.95 -3.62
CA PRO A 51 9.02 24.87 -3.24
C PRO A 51 8.37 23.51 -3.56
N THR A 52 8.61 22.97 -4.75
CA THR A 52 8.06 21.65 -5.15
C THR A 52 8.61 20.51 -4.27
N ILE A 53 9.88 20.59 -3.84
CA ILE A 53 10.47 19.59 -2.93
C ILE A 53 9.76 19.63 -1.56
N ILE A 54 9.54 20.82 -1.02
CA ILE A 54 8.83 21.00 0.25
C ILE A 54 7.39 20.48 0.13
N ALA A 55 6.69 20.82 -0.94
CA ALA A 55 5.32 20.38 -1.18
C ALA A 55 5.22 18.85 -1.32
N THR A 56 6.14 18.23 -2.06
CA THR A 56 6.19 16.77 -2.26
C THR A 56 6.49 16.07 -0.94
N HIS A 57 7.46 16.57 -0.17
CA HIS A 57 7.79 16.02 1.14
C HIS A 57 6.62 16.10 2.12
N LEU A 58 5.95 17.25 2.19
CA LEU A 58 4.77 17.42 3.05
C LEU A 58 3.62 16.48 2.62
N THR A 59 3.41 16.33 1.31
CA THR A 59 2.41 15.40 0.78
C THR A 59 2.70 13.97 1.21
N GLU A 60 3.95 13.52 1.12
CA GLU A 60 4.34 12.19 1.55
C GLU A 60 4.22 11.98 3.06
N ILE A 61 4.54 12.98 3.87
CA ILE A 61 4.31 12.93 5.33
C ILE A 61 2.82 12.76 5.63
N ILE A 62 1.96 13.58 5.02
CA ILE A 62 0.51 13.49 5.19
C ILE A 62 0.01 12.11 4.76
N ARG A 63 0.51 11.59 3.63
CA ARG A 63 0.10 10.29 3.11
C ARG A 63 0.49 9.13 4.04
N ARG A 64 1.70 9.18 4.63
CA ARG A 64 2.18 8.19 5.61
C ARG A 64 1.37 8.19 6.90
N HIS A 65 0.88 9.36 7.32
CA HIS A 65 0.11 9.54 8.54
C HIS A 65 -1.40 9.70 8.28
N ALA A 66 -1.89 9.32 7.10
CA ALA A 66 -3.28 9.58 6.72
C ALA A 66 -4.29 8.89 7.65
N SER A 67 -3.96 7.69 8.13
CA SER A 67 -4.76 6.96 9.11
C SER A 67 -4.77 7.62 10.49
N ASP A 68 -3.66 8.22 10.91
CA ASP A 68 -3.55 8.97 12.17
C ASP A 68 -4.36 10.28 12.12
N ILE A 69 -4.37 10.94 10.95
CA ILE A 69 -5.08 12.21 10.73
C ILE A 69 -6.60 12.00 10.63
N LEU A 70 -7.05 10.85 10.11
CA LEU A 70 -8.46 10.56 9.95
C LEU A 70 -9.14 10.38 11.32
N SER A 71 -10.02 11.29 11.71
CA SER A 71 -10.87 11.11 12.89
C SER A 71 -12.33 10.81 12.51
N ARG A 72 -13.15 10.49 13.52
CA ARG A 72 -14.61 10.34 13.34
C ARG A 72 -15.28 11.55 12.71
N GLN A 73 -14.77 12.76 12.96
CA GLN A 73 -15.35 13.98 12.42
C GLN A 73 -15.12 14.07 10.90
N GLU A 74 -13.92 13.74 10.43
CA GLU A 74 -13.64 13.66 8.98
C GLU A 74 -14.47 12.55 8.34
N VAL A 75 -14.57 11.36 8.96
CA VAL A 75 -15.40 10.26 8.44
C VAL A 75 -16.87 10.68 8.30
N SER A 76 -17.43 11.34 9.33
CA SER A 76 -18.78 11.91 9.26
C SER A 76 -18.93 12.90 8.11
N SER A 77 -17.98 13.81 7.95
CA SER A 77 -17.98 14.81 6.88
C SER A 77 -17.91 14.18 5.49
N ILE A 78 -17.07 13.15 5.31
CA ILE A 78 -16.94 12.38 4.07
C ILE A 78 -18.26 11.65 3.75
N ILE A 79 -18.86 10.95 4.72
CA ILE A 79 -20.11 10.21 4.52
C ILE A 79 -21.26 11.16 4.21
N ASN A 80 -21.35 12.31 4.90
CA ASN A 80 -22.36 13.33 4.59
C ASN A 80 -22.21 13.85 3.16
N LYS A 81 -20.97 14.01 2.67
CA LYS A 81 -20.74 14.42 1.28
C LYS A 81 -21.19 13.35 0.27
N VAL A 82 -20.97 12.08 0.58
CA VAL A 82 -21.47 10.96 -0.25
C VAL A 82 -23.00 10.91 -0.23
N LYS A 83 -23.63 11.16 0.94
CA LYS A 83 -25.09 11.15 1.12
C LYS A 83 -25.82 12.13 0.21
N GLU A 84 -25.20 13.26 -0.14
CA GLU A 84 -25.78 14.23 -1.07
C GLU A 84 -26.13 13.62 -2.44
N THR A 85 -25.39 12.59 -2.88
CA THR A 85 -25.54 11.96 -4.20
C THR A 85 -25.95 10.50 -4.13
N ASN A 86 -25.58 9.80 -3.06
CA ASN A 86 -25.82 8.36 -2.86
C ASN A 86 -26.49 8.13 -1.48
N PRO A 87 -27.69 8.68 -1.22
CA PRO A 87 -28.31 8.60 0.10
C PRO A 87 -28.72 7.17 0.47
N VAL A 88 -29.11 6.34 -0.50
CA VAL A 88 -29.62 4.98 -0.25
C VAL A 88 -28.58 4.11 0.45
N VAL A 89 -27.36 4.02 -0.09
CA VAL A 89 -26.29 3.21 0.52
C VAL A 89 -25.88 3.76 1.90
N VAL A 90 -25.90 5.08 2.08
CA VAL A 90 -25.59 5.69 3.38
C VAL A 90 -26.64 5.33 4.43
N GLU A 91 -27.92 5.40 4.07
CA GLU A 91 -29.02 5.01 4.95
C GLU A 91 -28.97 3.51 5.28
N GLU A 92 -28.66 2.67 4.32
CA GLU A 92 -28.51 1.22 4.54
C GLU A 92 -27.37 0.91 5.53
N VAL A 93 -26.20 1.53 5.35
CA VAL A 93 -25.04 1.31 6.25
C VAL A 93 -25.25 1.88 7.65
N LEU A 94 -25.90 3.05 7.80
CA LEU A 94 -25.99 3.73 9.10
C LEU A 94 -27.28 3.43 9.87
N ASN A 95 -28.38 3.16 9.17
CA ASN A 95 -29.71 3.03 9.76
C ASN A 95 -30.38 1.68 9.45
N GLY A 96 -29.74 0.80 8.65
CA GLY A 96 -30.22 -0.55 8.40
C GLY A 96 -30.16 -1.47 9.63
N PRO A 97 -30.73 -2.69 9.51
CA PRO A 97 -30.71 -3.70 10.59
C PRO A 97 -29.28 -4.03 11.03
N ASP A 98 -28.38 -4.12 10.05
CA ASP A 98 -26.98 -4.44 10.21
C ASP A 98 -26.08 -3.20 10.16
N LYS A 99 -26.57 -2.09 10.71
CA LYS A 99 -25.84 -0.83 10.70
C LYS A 99 -24.44 -0.93 11.32
N LEU A 100 -23.56 -0.07 10.82
CA LEU A 100 -22.24 0.17 11.36
C LEU A 100 -22.20 1.54 12.05
N THR A 101 -21.42 1.63 13.11
CA THR A 101 -21.09 2.90 13.75
C THR A 101 -20.03 3.65 12.96
N TYR A 102 -19.97 4.98 13.09
CA TYR A 102 -18.87 5.77 12.52
C TYR A 102 -17.49 5.28 12.97
N GLY A 103 -17.36 4.75 14.19
CA GLY A 103 -16.10 4.19 14.69
C GLY A 103 -15.69 2.89 13.97
N GLN A 104 -16.65 2.05 13.58
CA GLN A 104 -16.36 0.85 12.78
C GLN A 104 -15.97 1.22 11.35
N ILE A 105 -16.65 2.20 10.75
CA ILE A 105 -16.29 2.70 9.42
C ILE A 105 -14.91 3.36 9.46
N GLU A 106 -14.64 4.20 10.47
CA GLU A 106 -13.32 4.78 10.72
C GLU A 106 -12.23 3.71 10.80
N ALA A 107 -12.44 2.64 11.58
CA ALA A 107 -11.46 1.56 11.71
C ALA A 107 -11.17 0.86 10.36
N VAL A 108 -12.20 0.63 9.55
CA VAL A 108 -12.02 0.08 8.19
C VAL A 108 -11.23 1.05 7.30
N LEU A 109 -11.61 2.33 7.29
CA LEU A 109 -10.91 3.34 6.48
C LEU A 109 -9.45 3.54 6.92
N LYS A 110 -9.17 3.50 8.22
CA LYS A 110 -7.79 3.52 8.74
C LYS A 110 -6.99 2.31 8.28
N ALA A 111 -7.55 1.11 8.38
CA ALA A 111 -6.88 -0.11 7.90
C ALA A 111 -6.54 -0.04 6.40
N LEU A 112 -7.39 0.60 5.58
CA LEU A 112 -7.09 0.86 4.17
C LEU A 112 -5.94 1.88 4.02
N LEU A 113 -5.99 2.99 4.75
CA LEU A 113 -4.98 4.06 4.68
C LEU A 113 -3.61 3.64 5.23
N ASP A 114 -3.57 2.82 6.29
CA ASP A 114 -2.33 2.22 6.83
C ASP A 114 -1.58 1.45 5.75
N GLU A 115 -2.31 0.85 4.81
CA GLU A 115 -1.78 0.11 3.67
C GLU A 115 -1.75 0.91 2.36
N GLN A 116 -1.87 2.24 2.47
CA GLN A 116 -1.79 3.18 1.34
C GLN A 116 -2.87 2.94 0.27
N VAL A 117 -4.03 2.39 0.66
CA VAL A 117 -5.20 2.20 -0.20
C VAL A 117 -6.06 3.45 -0.16
N SER A 118 -6.29 4.06 -1.33
CA SER A 118 -7.13 5.27 -1.42
C SER A 118 -8.58 4.99 -1.05
N ILE A 119 -9.14 5.84 -0.18
CA ILE A 119 -10.55 5.81 0.22
C ILE A 119 -11.44 6.71 -0.65
N ARG A 120 -10.95 7.18 -1.81
CA ARG A 120 -11.70 8.11 -2.67
C ARG A 120 -13.00 7.49 -3.19
N ASN A 121 -13.01 6.19 -3.46
CA ASN A 121 -14.19 5.48 -3.94
C ASN A 121 -15.12 5.06 -2.78
N MET A 122 -15.62 6.05 -2.03
CA MET A 122 -16.44 5.81 -0.85
C MET A 122 -17.75 5.08 -1.15
N VAL A 123 -18.30 5.21 -2.36
CA VAL A 123 -19.53 4.50 -2.74
C VAL A 123 -19.28 2.99 -2.72
N VAL A 124 -18.24 2.50 -3.41
CA VAL A 124 -17.87 1.07 -3.40
C VAL A 124 -17.54 0.59 -1.99
N ILE A 125 -16.86 1.42 -1.19
CA ILE A 125 -16.56 1.09 0.21
C ILE A 125 -17.87 0.88 0.99
N LEU A 126 -18.81 1.82 0.93
CA LEU A 126 -20.07 1.74 1.67
C LEU A 126 -20.98 0.60 1.17
N GLU A 127 -21.06 0.37 -0.14
CA GLU A 127 -21.80 -0.77 -0.71
C GLU A 127 -21.25 -2.10 -0.22
N THR A 128 -19.92 -2.23 -0.20
CA THR A 128 -19.26 -3.44 0.33
C THR A 128 -19.53 -3.59 1.82
N LEU A 129 -19.47 -2.51 2.60
CA LEU A 129 -19.80 -2.55 4.01
C LEU A 129 -21.26 -2.96 4.25
N ALA A 130 -22.23 -2.44 3.48
CA ALA A 130 -23.63 -2.83 3.57
C ALA A 130 -23.83 -4.33 3.30
N ASN A 131 -23.18 -4.86 2.26
CA ASN A 131 -23.30 -6.27 1.87
C ASN A 131 -22.74 -7.24 2.91
N PHE A 132 -21.63 -6.87 3.55
CA PHE A 132 -20.90 -7.77 4.45
C PHE A 132 -21.16 -7.51 5.94
N SER A 133 -21.79 -6.40 6.31
CA SER A 133 -22.08 -6.08 7.72
C SER A 133 -23.08 -7.06 8.35
N SER A 134 -23.94 -7.71 7.57
CA SER A 134 -24.84 -8.77 8.03
C SER A 134 -24.12 -10.09 8.34
N ILE A 135 -22.94 -10.30 7.74
CA ILE A 135 -22.11 -11.49 7.93
C ILE A 135 -21.15 -11.29 9.10
N THR A 136 -20.54 -10.10 9.21
CA THR A 136 -19.55 -9.81 10.25
C THR A 136 -19.53 -8.33 10.64
N LYS A 137 -19.22 -8.06 11.91
CA LYS A 137 -18.91 -6.73 12.44
C LYS A 137 -17.42 -6.52 12.71
N ASP A 138 -16.59 -7.54 12.42
CA ASP A 138 -15.13 -7.45 12.54
C ASP A 138 -14.58 -6.52 11.45
N THR A 139 -14.05 -5.37 11.89
CA THR A 139 -13.54 -4.33 11.01
C THR A 139 -12.32 -4.79 10.21
N TRP A 140 -11.54 -5.75 10.71
CA TRP A 140 -10.40 -6.29 9.96
C TRP A 140 -10.85 -7.14 8.79
N LEU A 141 -11.89 -7.96 8.99
CA LEU A 141 -12.48 -8.76 7.91
C LEU A 141 -13.25 -7.89 6.91
N LEU A 142 -13.98 -6.87 7.40
CA LEU A 142 -14.63 -5.90 6.53
C LEU A 142 -13.62 -5.13 5.68
N ALA A 143 -12.46 -4.76 6.24
CA ALA A 143 -11.38 -4.13 5.47
C ALA A 143 -10.88 -5.05 4.34
N GLU A 144 -10.68 -6.35 4.58
CA GLU A 144 -10.31 -7.30 3.52
C GLU A 144 -11.38 -7.38 2.41
N LYS A 145 -12.66 -7.34 2.77
CA LYS A 145 -13.75 -7.32 1.77
C LYS A 145 -13.76 -6.04 0.94
N VAL A 146 -13.58 -4.90 1.59
CA VAL A 146 -13.48 -3.61 0.88
C VAL A 146 -12.26 -3.58 -0.03
N ARG A 147 -11.12 -4.11 0.43
CA ARG A 147 -9.92 -4.26 -0.38
C ARG A 147 -10.15 -5.10 -1.64
N GLN A 148 -10.82 -6.25 -1.50
CA GLN A 148 -11.23 -7.08 -2.64
C GLN A 148 -12.08 -6.28 -3.63
N ALA A 149 -13.07 -5.52 -3.17
CA ALA A 149 -13.91 -4.67 -4.02
C ALA A 149 -13.12 -3.53 -4.69
N LEU A 150 -12.08 -3.01 -4.05
CA LEU A 150 -11.16 -2.01 -4.58
C LEU A 150 -9.99 -2.62 -5.38
N GLY A 151 -9.99 -3.93 -5.66
CA GLY A 151 -8.85 -4.64 -6.24
C GLY A 151 -8.30 -4.03 -7.53
N ALA A 152 -9.18 -3.54 -8.42
CA ALA A 152 -8.79 -2.80 -9.62
C ALA A 152 -7.99 -1.53 -9.31
N GLN A 153 -8.45 -0.73 -8.34
CA GLN A 153 -7.78 0.49 -7.90
C GLN A 153 -6.41 0.17 -7.27
N ILE A 154 -6.36 -0.86 -6.42
CA ILE A 154 -5.13 -1.28 -5.75
C ILE A 154 -4.11 -1.80 -6.77
N CYS A 155 -4.52 -2.67 -7.70
CA CYS A 155 -3.61 -3.22 -8.70
C CYS A 155 -3.09 -2.13 -9.66
N LEU A 156 -3.95 -1.22 -10.12
CA LEU A 156 -3.55 -0.13 -11.01
C LEU A 156 -2.59 0.87 -10.34
N GLN A 157 -2.67 1.04 -9.02
CA GLN A 157 -1.72 1.88 -8.27
C GLN A 157 -0.27 1.37 -8.37
N TYR A 158 -0.09 0.06 -8.59
CA TYR A 158 1.22 -0.59 -8.57
C TYR A 158 1.62 -1.24 -9.91
N ALA A 159 0.70 -1.30 -10.87
CA ALA A 159 1.01 -1.77 -12.22
C ALA A 159 1.79 -0.69 -13.00
N ASN A 160 2.64 -1.14 -13.92
CA ASN A 160 3.33 -0.25 -14.84
C ASN A 160 2.38 0.26 -15.96
N GLU A 161 2.91 1.12 -16.85
CA GLU A 161 2.16 1.71 -17.97
C GLU A 161 1.51 0.67 -18.90
N ASN A 162 2.06 -0.54 -18.96
CA ASN A 162 1.55 -1.66 -19.76
C ASN A 162 0.55 -2.54 -18.98
N LYS A 163 0.05 -2.07 -17.83
CA LYS A 163 -0.81 -2.80 -16.89
C LYS A 163 -0.20 -4.12 -16.42
N VAL A 164 1.13 -4.18 -16.31
CA VAL A 164 1.83 -5.34 -15.73
C VAL A 164 2.12 -5.07 -14.27
N LEU A 165 1.72 -6.00 -13.40
CA LEU A 165 1.95 -5.97 -11.96
C LEU A 165 3.09 -6.95 -11.62
N PRO A 166 4.32 -6.46 -11.39
CA PRO A 166 5.45 -7.30 -11.04
C PRO A 166 5.39 -7.69 -9.54
N VAL A 167 5.39 -8.99 -9.23
CA VAL A 167 5.18 -9.50 -7.88
C VAL A 167 6.17 -10.60 -7.47
N LEU A 168 6.41 -10.71 -6.18
CA LEU A 168 6.92 -11.90 -5.51
C LEU A 168 5.75 -12.80 -5.15
N MET A 169 5.75 -14.05 -5.60
CA MET A 169 4.68 -14.99 -5.26
C MET A 169 5.01 -15.75 -3.98
N MET A 170 4.07 -15.77 -3.04
CA MET A 170 4.18 -16.60 -1.83
C MET A 170 3.90 -18.06 -2.15
N SER A 171 4.71 -18.98 -1.63
CA SER A 171 4.45 -20.42 -1.75
C SER A 171 3.20 -20.83 -0.97
N GLN A 172 2.47 -21.83 -1.48
CA GLN A 172 1.27 -22.35 -0.80
C GLN A 172 1.63 -22.98 0.56
N ALA A 173 2.80 -23.60 0.66
CA ALA A 173 3.28 -24.21 1.90
C ALA A 173 3.53 -23.14 2.99
N LEU A 174 4.17 -22.03 2.61
CA LEU A 174 4.37 -20.89 3.50
C LEU A 174 3.05 -20.26 3.93
N ALA A 175 2.14 -20.04 2.97
CA ALA A 175 0.80 -19.52 3.27
C ALA A 175 0.06 -20.43 4.28
N GLN A 176 0.08 -21.75 4.06
CA GLN A 176 -0.53 -22.69 5.00
C GLN A 176 0.11 -22.60 6.39
N LYS A 177 1.44 -22.55 6.46
CA LYS A 177 2.16 -22.42 7.74
C LYS A 177 1.77 -21.15 8.50
N LEU A 178 1.66 -20.00 7.82
CA LEU A 178 1.22 -18.75 8.45
C LEU A 178 -0.22 -18.84 8.94
N ASN A 179 -1.08 -19.53 8.18
CA ASN A 179 -2.47 -19.75 8.57
C ASN A 179 -2.60 -20.65 9.80
N ASP A 180 -1.79 -21.71 9.90
CA ASP A 180 -1.78 -22.63 11.05
C ASP A 180 -1.35 -21.92 12.34
N HIS A 181 -0.51 -20.87 12.23
CA HIS A 181 -0.07 -20.03 13.34
C HIS A 181 -0.89 -18.74 13.50
N ARG A 182 -2.04 -18.63 12.84
CA ARG A 182 -2.92 -17.46 12.95
C ARG A 182 -3.42 -17.32 14.39
N THR A 183 -3.27 -16.13 14.94
CA THR A 183 -3.91 -15.73 16.19
C THR A 183 -4.87 -14.57 15.93
N VAL A 184 -6.10 -14.71 16.43
CA VAL A 184 -7.14 -13.67 16.37
C VAL A 184 -7.59 -13.36 17.79
N ILE A 185 -7.37 -12.12 18.21
CA ILE A 185 -7.83 -11.60 19.50
C ILE A 185 -8.82 -10.47 19.21
N ALA A 186 -9.98 -10.50 19.86
CA ALA A 186 -11.02 -9.50 19.64
C ALA A 186 -10.47 -8.07 19.83
N GLY A 187 -10.68 -7.23 18.82
CA GLY A 187 -10.21 -5.84 18.82
C GLY A 187 -8.74 -5.64 18.44
N GLN A 188 -7.99 -6.69 18.14
CA GLN A 188 -6.60 -6.60 17.66
C GLN A 188 -6.49 -7.03 16.20
N LYS A 189 -5.51 -6.47 15.49
CA LYS A 189 -5.14 -6.91 14.13
C LYS A 189 -4.71 -8.38 14.20
N PRO A 190 -5.23 -9.26 13.34
CA PRO A 190 -4.76 -10.64 13.25
C PRO A 190 -3.25 -10.69 13.02
N PHE A 191 -2.57 -11.62 13.71
CA PHE A 191 -1.12 -11.75 13.63
C PHE A 191 -0.70 -13.23 13.65
N VAL A 192 0.58 -13.47 13.33
CA VAL A 192 1.16 -14.81 13.29
C VAL A 192 1.94 -15.05 14.58
N ALA A 193 1.59 -16.12 15.30
CA ALA A 193 2.23 -16.52 16.56
C ALA A 193 3.11 -17.76 16.33
N MET A 194 4.26 -17.57 15.68
CA MET A 194 5.31 -18.59 15.54
C MET A 194 6.31 -18.50 16.70
N ASP A 195 7.09 -19.57 16.91
CA ASP A 195 8.23 -19.48 17.82
C ASP A 195 9.33 -18.54 17.27
N PRO A 196 10.26 -18.06 18.11
CA PRO A 196 11.27 -17.10 17.68
C PRO A 196 12.21 -17.61 16.58
N VAL A 197 12.50 -18.91 16.52
CA VAL A 197 13.39 -19.50 15.52
C VAL A 197 12.69 -19.52 14.17
N GLU A 198 11.44 -19.95 14.13
CA GLU A 198 10.63 -19.93 12.92
C GLU A 198 10.36 -18.52 12.42
N THR A 199 10.04 -17.59 13.33
CA THR A 199 9.83 -16.17 13.01
C THR A 199 11.07 -15.58 12.34
N ARG A 200 12.27 -15.87 12.86
CA ARG A 200 13.51 -15.37 12.27
C ARG A 200 13.77 -15.95 10.88
N LYS A 201 13.59 -17.27 10.71
CA LYS A 201 13.72 -17.91 9.39
C LYS A 201 12.77 -17.30 8.36
N TYR A 202 11.52 -17.05 8.76
CA TYR A 202 10.53 -16.40 7.93
C TYR A 202 10.95 -14.98 7.52
N LEU A 203 11.36 -14.14 8.48
CA LEU A 203 11.79 -12.76 8.20
C LEU A 203 13.07 -12.70 7.36
N ASP A 204 14.01 -13.63 7.56
CA ASP A 204 15.23 -13.74 6.75
C ASP A 204 14.89 -14.09 5.29
N ALA A 205 13.99 -15.05 5.06
CA ALA A 205 13.53 -15.44 3.72
C ALA A 205 12.78 -14.31 2.99
N MET A 206 11.90 -13.60 3.72
CA MET A 206 11.20 -12.41 3.23
C MET A 206 12.21 -11.32 2.83
N SER A 207 13.16 -11.01 3.73
CA SER A 207 14.20 -9.99 3.54
C SER A 207 15.03 -10.27 2.29
N ALA A 208 15.50 -11.51 2.12
CA ALA A 208 16.31 -11.90 0.97
C ALA A 208 15.55 -11.75 -0.36
N SER A 209 14.28 -12.19 -0.39
CA SER A 209 13.43 -12.09 -1.58
C SER A 209 13.13 -10.63 -1.95
N ILE A 210 12.87 -9.80 -0.94
CA ILE A 210 12.62 -8.36 -1.12
C ILE A 210 13.88 -7.63 -1.60
N ALA A 211 15.05 -7.94 -1.05
CA ALA A 211 16.33 -7.36 -1.47
C ALA A 211 16.62 -7.66 -2.95
N ALA A 212 16.43 -8.92 -3.38
CA ALA A 212 16.64 -9.32 -4.78
C ALA A 212 15.78 -8.55 -5.79
N VAL A 213 14.56 -8.16 -5.39
CA VAL A 213 13.65 -7.34 -6.21
C VAL A 213 14.07 -5.87 -6.22
N ARG A 214 14.49 -5.35 -5.07
CA ARG A 214 15.00 -3.97 -4.97
C ARG A 214 16.28 -3.76 -5.77
N ASP A 215 17.19 -4.73 -5.79
CA ASP A 215 18.43 -4.67 -6.59
C ASP A 215 18.16 -4.58 -8.10
N ARG A 216 16.97 -5.02 -8.52
CA ARG A 216 16.47 -4.90 -9.90
C ARG A 216 15.64 -3.63 -10.13
N ASN A 217 15.65 -2.69 -9.18
CA ASN A 217 14.87 -1.43 -9.18
C ASN A 217 13.35 -1.62 -9.23
N TYR A 218 12.83 -2.74 -8.72
CA TYR A 218 11.39 -2.95 -8.58
C TYR A 218 10.91 -2.59 -7.17
N LEU A 219 9.69 -2.05 -7.08
CA LEU A 219 8.97 -1.94 -5.81
C LEU A 219 8.59 -3.36 -5.34
N PRO A 220 8.91 -3.76 -4.10
CA PRO A 220 8.55 -5.09 -3.61
C PRO A 220 7.05 -5.20 -3.34
N ILE A 221 6.39 -6.02 -4.14
CA ILE A 221 4.97 -6.35 -4.02
C ILE A 221 4.86 -7.87 -3.82
N ILE A 222 4.20 -8.28 -2.75
CA ILE A 222 3.97 -9.70 -2.44
C ILE A 222 2.55 -10.06 -2.86
N LEU A 223 2.42 -11.12 -3.65
CA LEU A 223 1.15 -11.74 -4.00
C LEU A 223 0.95 -13.02 -3.18
N CYS A 224 -0.15 -13.11 -2.43
CA CYS A 224 -0.45 -14.26 -1.57
C CYS A 224 -1.94 -14.65 -1.62
N PRO A 225 -2.31 -15.83 -1.07
CA PRO A 225 -3.71 -16.18 -0.86
C PRO A 225 -4.45 -15.19 0.04
N ASP A 226 -5.77 -15.10 -0.14
CA ASP A 226 -6.64 -14.15 0.56
C ASP A 226 -6.59 -14.31 2.07
N GLU A 227 -6.57 -15.55 2.53
CA GLU A 227 -6.69 -15.86 3.94
C GLU A 227 -5.54 -15.25 4.73
N VAL A 228 -4.33 -15.21 4.16
CA VAL A 228 -3.11 -14.83 4.88
C VAL A 228 -2.63 -13.41 4.59
N ARG A 229 -3.25 -12.68 3.66
CA ARG A 229 -2.76 -11.35 3.22
C ARG A 229 -2.53 -10.38 4.38
N GLN A 230 -3.52 -10.25 5.26
CA GLN A 230 -3.41 -9.40 6.44
C GLN A 230 -2.35 -9.89 7.44
N LEU A 231 -2.19 -11.22 7.59
CA LEU A 231 -1.17 -11.82 8.46
C LEU A 231 0.23 -11.52 7.95
N VAL A 232 0.44 -11.68 6.64
CA VAL A 232 1.70 -11.34 5.97
C VAL A 232 2.00 -9.87 6.17
N LYS A 233 1.06 -8.96 5.87
CA LYS A 233 1.29 -7.52 6.08
C LYS A 233 1.62 -7.19 7.54
N ALA A 234 0.86 -7.72 8.50
CA ALA A 234 1.08 -7.48 9.92
C ALA A 234 2.46 -7.97 10.38
N SER A 235 2.90 -9.15 9.90
CA SER A 235 4.18 -9.75 10.30
C SER A 235 5.41 -8.98 9.83
N ILE A 236 5.32 -8.24 8.71
CA ILE A 236 6.45 -7.50 8.14
C ILE A 236 6.38 -5.99 8.36
N GLU A 237 5.29 -5.47 8.92
CA GLU A 237 5.01 -4.03 9.01
C GLU A 237 6.11 -3.26 9.76
N ARG A 238 6.69 -3.86 10.79
CA ARG A 238 7.74 -3.22 11.61
C ARG A 238 9.10 -3.17 10.92
N GLU A 239 9.50 -4.25 10.25
CA GLU A 239 10.83 -4.35 9.63
C GLU A 239 10.85 -3.86 8.19
N MET A 240 9.72 -3.95 7.50
CA MET A 240 9.59 -3.70 6.06
C MET A 240 8.31 -2.90 5.75
N PRO A 241 8.14 -1.69 6.32
CA PRO A 241 6.89 -0.92 6.24
C PRO A 241 6.46 -0.61 4.79
N ASN A 242 7.43 -0.43 3.89
CA ASN A 242 7.21 -0.05 2.48
C ASN A 242 6.87 -1.24 1.56
N VAL A 243 6.74 -2.45 2.07
CA VAL A 243 6.35 -3.62 1.27
C VAL A 243 4.83 -3.64 1.09
N VAL A 244 4.41 -3.79 -0.16
CA VAL A 244 3.01 -3.92 -0.54
C VAL A 244 2.63 -5.39 -0.51
N VAL A 245 1.47 -5.71 0.04
CA VAL A 245 0.93 -7.08 0.05
C VAL A 245 -0.45 -7.07 -0.59
N ILE A 246 -0.62 -7.84 -1.66
CA ILE A 246 -1.83 -7.95 -2.47
C ILE A 246 -2.30 -9.40 -2.44
N SER A 247 -3.62 -9.62 -2.35
CA SER A 247 -4.21 -10.94 -2.40
C SER A 247 -4.61 -11.36 -3.82
N LEU A 248 -4.77 -12.66 -4.03
CA LEU A 248 -5.26 -13.20 -5.31
C LEU A 248 -6.62 -12.62 -5.70
N SER A 249 -7.55 -12.44 -4.75
CA SER A 249 -8.86 -11.85 -5.06
C SER A 249 -8.81 -10.38 -5.46
N GLU A 250 -7.87 -9.59 -4.94
CA GLU A 250 -7.68 -8.21 -5.39
C GLU A 250 -7.24 -8.16 -6.87
N VAL A 251 -6.35 -9.08 -7.27
CA VAL A 251 -5.93 -9.22 -8.69
C VAL A 251 -7.08 -9.73 -9.55
N MET A 252 -7.85 -10.72 -9.08
CA MET A 252 -9.01 -11.22 -9.82
C MET A 252 -10.07 -10.14 -10.02
N ALA A 253 -10.31 -9.29 -9.02
CA ALA A 253 -11.24 -8.16 -9.10
C ALA A 253 -10.77 -7.07 -10.07
N ALA A 254 -9.46 -6.93 -10.30
CA ALA A 254 -8.92 -6.05 -11.33
C ALA A 254 -9.22 -6.52 -12.77
N GLY A 255 -9.65 -7.77 -12.93
CA GLY A 255 -10.03 -8.35 -14.21
C GLY A 255 -8.84 -8.69 -15.10
N ARG A 256 -9.11 -8.98 -16.38
CA ARG A 256 -8.11 -9.45 -17.36
C ARG A 256 -7.14 -8.36 -17.83
N ASP A 257 -7.38 -7.12 -17.43
CA ASP A 257 -6.61 -5.96 -17.85
C ASP A 257 -5.25 -5.88 -17.14
N ILE A 258 -5.12 -6.48 -15.94
CA ILE A 258 -3.87 -6.56 -15.21
C ILE A 258 -3.18 -7.89 -15.52
N LYS A 259 -1.91 -7.82 -15.95
CA LYS A 259 -1.06 -9.00 -16.15
C LYS A 259 -0.10 -9.13 -14.98
N VAL A 260 -0.08 -10.28 -14.32
CA VAL A 260 0.88 -10.54 -13.25
C VAL A 260 2.21 -10.99 -13.87
N GLU A 261 3.29 -10.33 -13.51
CA GLU A 261 4.67 -10.74 -13.82
C GLU A 261 5.33 -11.28 -12.56
N ARG A 262 5.77 -12.54 -12.60
CA ARG A 262 6.45 -13.16 -11.46
C ARG A 262 7.93 -12.78 -11.46
N LEU A 263 8.37 -12.04 -10.45
CA LEU A 263 9.78 -11.68 -10.25
C LEU A 263 10.57 -12.75 -9.49
N GLY A 264 9.87 -13.55 -8.68
CA GLY A 264 10.46 -14.59 -7.84
C GLY A 264 9.42 -15.21 -6.90
N ASP A 265 9.89 -16.10 -6.05
CA ASP A 265 9.08 -16.79 -5.04
C ASP A 265 9.58 -16.52 -3.64
N ILE A 266 8.66 -16.53 -2.69
CA ILE A 266 8.94 -16.50 -1.27
C ILE A 266 8.57 -17.85 -0.69
N ASP A 267 9.57 -18.54 -0.15
CA ASP A 267 9.40 -19.81 0.54
C ASP A 267 10.32 -19.88 1.75
N VAL A 268 9.94 -20.68 2.75
CA VAL A 268 10.77 -20.95 3.93
C VAL A 268 11.08 -22.44 3.92
N GLN A 269 12.33 -22.80 3.63
CA GLN A 269 12.83 -24.17 3.75
C GLN A 269 12.93 -24.63 5.20
#